data_AF-A0A4W5JPA4-F1
#
_entry.id   AF-A0A4W5JPA4-F1
#
_cell.length_a   1.000
_cell.length_b   1.000
_cell.length_c   1.000
_cell.angle_alpha   90.00
_cell.angle_beta   90.00
_cell.angle_gamma   90.00
#
_symmetry.space_group_name_H-M   'P 1'
#
loop_
_entity.id
_entity.type
_entity.pdbx_description
1 polymer ?
#
loop_
_entity_poly.entity_id
_entity_poly.type
_entity_poly.pdbx_seq_one_letter_code
_entity_poly.pdbx_strand_id
1 'polypeptide(L)'
;MEAQVIIKFLPTVLVQLFEVLTTATKEAQEIAVNSTRVILHVVSRCHEEGLENYLHSFLKYVFVTNNQVSGNSGTTHEVLATAVTAILKQTADFNTSNKLLKYSWFFFETMAKSMAQYLQEGNRIKMPRAQRFPDSFHQVLQSLLLSIMPHITIRHVEITEEARCVNLSLAGFIKTKAWSLR
;
A
#
# COMPACT_ATOMS: atom_id res chain seq x y z
N MET A 1 9.23 -6.82 -27.75
CA MET A 1 8.66 -8.18 -27.64
C MET A 1 8.69 -8.67 -26.18
N GLU A 2 9.76 -8.43 -25.42
CA GLU A 2 9.87 -8.83 -24.00
C GLU A 2 8.90 -8.11 -23.05
N ALA A 3 8.72 -6.79 -23.20
CA ALA A 3 7.77 -6.02 -22.37
C ALA A 3 6.32 -6.54 -22.48
N GLN A 4 5.91 -6.98 -23.68
CA GLN A 4 4.56 -7.53 -23.93
C GLN A 4 4.32 -8.88 -23.25
N VAL A 5 5.37 -9.70 -23.09
CA VAL A 5 5.28 -11.00 -22.39
C VAL A 5 5.23 -10.77 -20.88
N ILE A 6 6.06 -9.86 -20.36
CA ILE A 6 6.07 -9.50 -18.93
C ILE A 6 4.71 -8.92 -18.49
N ILE A 7 4.05 -8.11 -19.33
CA ILE A 7 2.70 -7.57 -19.05
C ILE A 7 1.65 -8.67 -18.86
N LYS A 8 1.74 -9.79 -19.58
CA LYS A 8 0.77 -10.90 -19.42
C LYS A 8 0.85 -11.57 -18.06
N PHE A 9 2.04 -11.61 -17.47
CA PHE A 9 2.28 -12.23 -16.16
C PHE A 9 2.22 -11.23 -15.00
N LEU A 10 2.24 -9.92 -15.28
CA LEU A 10 2.19 -8.87 -14.25
C LEU A 10 1.04 -9.07 -13.24
N PRO A 11 -0.20 -9.37 -13.65
CA PRO A 11 -1.27 -9.61 -12.68
C PRO A 11 -0.99 -10.83 -11.80
N THR A 12 -0.51 -11.93 -12.39
CA THR A 12 -0.17 -13.16 -11.66
C THR A 12 0.95 -12.91 -10.66
N VAL A 13 2.02 -12.22 -11.06
CA VAL A 13 3.15 -11.88 -10.19
C VAL A 13 2.68 -11.02 -9.02
N LEU A 14 1.88 -9.97 -9.27
CA LEU A 14 1.38 -9.11 -8.21
C LEU A 14 0.44 -9.86 -7.26
N VAL A 15 -0.47 -10.69 -7.77
CA VAL A 15 -1.34 -11.53 -6.91
C VAL A 15 -0.51 -12.41 -5.99
N GLN A 16 0.47 -13.15 -6.52
CA GLN A 16 1.33 -14.03 -5.73
C GLN A 16 2.15 -13.25 -4.69
N LEU A 17 2.68 -12.07 -5.04
CA LEU A 17 3.40 -11.22 -4.08
C LEU A 17 2.50 -10.71 -2.96
N PHE A 18 1.24 -10.37 -3.25
CA PHE A 18 0.28 -9.97 -2.23
C PHE A 18 -0.15 -11.13 -1.35
N GLU A 19 -0.30 -12.33 -1.90
CA GLU A 19 -0.54 -13.55 -1.12
C GLU A 19 0.61 -13.78 -0.13
N VAL A 20 1.86 -13.78 -0.61
CA VAL A 20 3.05 -13.91 0.24
C VAL A 20 3.09 -12.83 1.33
N LEU A 21 2.81 -11.58 0.98
CA LEU A 21 2.75 -10.46 1.92
C LEU A 21 1.72 -10.71 3.04
N THR A 22 0.53 -11.21 2.71
CA THR A 22 -0.53 -11.49 3.70
C THR A 22 -0.35 -12.77 4.50
N THR A 23 0.42 -13.73 4.00
CA THR A 23 0.77 -14.96 4.74
C THR A 23 1.89 -14.77 5.76
N ALA A 24 2.57 -13.61 5.74
CA ALA A 24 3.60 -13.29 6.72
C ALA A 24 3.00 -13.20 8.14
N THR A 25 3.45 -14.06 9.05
CA THR A 25 3.13 -13.96 10.49
C THR A 25 3.80 -12.75 11.12
N LYS A 26 3.43 -12.41 12.37
CA LYS A 26 4.07 -11.31 13.12
C LYS A 26 5.60 -11.49 13.27
N GLU A 27 6.09 -12.73 13.33
CA GLU A 27 7.54 -13.01 13.32
C GLU A 27 8.18 -12.86 11.92
N ALA A 28 7.39 -12.85 10.86
CA ALA A 28 7.82 -12.77 9.46
C ALA A 28 7.72 -11.36 8.86
N GLN A 29 7.81 -10.31 9.69
CA GLN A 29 7.75 -8.91 9.24
C GLN A 29 8.75 -8.61 8.12
N GLU A 30 9.92 -9.26 8.11
CA GLU A 30 10.91 -9.13 7.04
C GLU A 30 10.39 -9.64 5.70
N ILE A 31 9.58 -10.70 5.68
CA ILE A 31 8.95 -11.22 4.45
C ILE A 31 7.99 -10.19 3.88
N ALA A 32 7.17 -9.55 4.72
CA ALA A 32 6.25 -8.50 4.30
C ALA A 32 7.00 -7.27 3.74
N VAL A 33 8.08 -6.84 4.40
CA VAL A 33 8.95 -5.75 3.94
C VAL A 33 9.61 -6.09 2.61
N ASN A 34 10.19 -7.28 2.48
CA ASN A 34 10.86 -7.71 1.26
C ASN A 34 9.87 -7.87 0.11
N SER A 35 8.69 -8.45 0.35
CA SER A 35 7.61 -8.54 -0.64
C SER A 35 7.17 -7.15 -1.11
N THR A 36 7.03 -6.20 -0.18
CA THR A 36 6.69 -4.80 -0.50
C THR A 36 7.78 -4.14 -1.35
N ARG A 37 9.07 -4.43 -1.11
CA ARG A 37 10.19 -3.94 -1.96
C ARG A 37 10.13 -4.51 -3.37
N VAL A 38 9.82 -5.79 -3.52
CA VAL A 38 9.66 -6.41 -4.85
C VAL A 38 8.47 -5.80 -5.58
N ILE A 39 7.33 -5.64 -4.90
CA ILE A 39 6.16 -4.94 -5.47
C ILE A 39 6.55 -3.52 -5.88
N LEU A 40 7.25 -2.77 -5.03
CA LEU A 40 7.73 -1.42 -5.35
C LEU A 40 8.60 -1.41 -6.60
N HIS A 41 9.52 -2.37 -6.71
CA HIS A 41 10.37 -2.50 -7.89
C HIS A 41 9.54 -2.71 -9.15
N VAL A 42 8.58 -3.65 -9.13
CA VAL A 42 7.67 -3.92 -10.26
C VAL A 42 6.87 -2.67 -10.63
N VAL A 43 6.30 -1.98 -9.64
CA VAL A 43 5.53 -0.74 -9.84
C VAL A 43 6.40 0.35 -10.45
N SER A 44 7.62 0.55 -9.95
CA SER A 44 8.54 1.55 -10.49
C SER A 44 8.89 1.27 -11.95
N ARG A 45 9.18 0.00 -12.28
CA ARG A 45 9.50 -0.41 -13.65
C ARG A 45 8.31 -0.25 -14.58
N CYS A 46 7.10 -0.60 -14.14
CA CYS A 46 5.90 -0.40 -14.95
C CYS A 46 5.67 1.09 -15.23
N HIS A 47 5.84 1.97 -14.25
CA HIS A 47 5.67 3.40 -14.46
C HIS A 47 6.74 3.98 -15.40
N GLU A 48 8.02 3.62 -15.21
CA GLU A 48 9.14 4.03 -16.06
C GLU A 48 8.96 3.61 -17.54
N GLU A 49 8.34 2.45 -17.77
CA GLU A 49 8.05 1.93 -19.12
C GLU A 49 6.69 2.42 -19.68
N GLY A 50 6.00 3.35 -19.01
CA GLY A 50 4.70 3.89 -19.46
C GLY A 50 3.52 2.92 -19.33
N LEU A 51 3.64 1.88 -18.51
CA LEU A 51 2.66 0.82 -18.30
C LEU A 51 1.74 1.07 -17.09
N GLU A 52 1.65 2.31 -16.61
CA GLU A 52 0.85 2.67 -15.43
C GLU A 52 -0.63 2.25 -15.54
N ASN A 53 -1.21 2.32 -16.75
CA ASN A 53 -2.59 1.90 -17.00
C ASN A 53 -2.85 0.44 -16.65
N TYR A 54 -1.84 -0.44 -16.73
CA TYR A 54 -1.96 -1.83 -16.33
C TYR A 54 -1.99 -2.00 -14.81
N LEU A 55 -1.24 -1.17 -14.07
CA LEU A 55 -1.29 -1.14 -12.61
C LEU A 55 -2.67 -0.68 -12.12
N HIS A 56 -3.22 0.38 -12.72
CA HIS A 56 -4.60 0.82 -12.47
C HIS A 56 -5.62 -0.27 -12.80
N SER A 57 -5.46 -0.95 -13.94
CA SER A 57 -6.33 -2.06 -14.34
C SER A 57 -6.25 -3.25 -13.39
N PHE A 58 -5.04 -3.57 -12.91
CA PHE A 58 -4.83 -4.60 -11.89
C PHE A 58 -5.57 -4.24 -10.59
N LEU A 59 -5.35 -3.03 -10.06
CA LEU A 59 -6.00 -2.59 -8.84
C LEU A 59 -7.51 -2.51 -9.00
N LYS A 60 -8.03 -2.17 -10.18
CA LYS A 60 -9.48 -2.08 -10.42
C LYS A 60 -10.13 -3.44 -10.55
N TYR A 61 -9.60 -4.32 -11.39
CA TYR A 61 -10.30 -5.53 -11.85
C TYR A 61 -9.74 -6.85 -11.33
N VAL A 62 -8.47 -6.91 -10.92
CA VAL A 62 -7.80 -8.18 -10.55
C VAL A 62 -7.55 -8.28 -9.05
N PHE A 63 -7.13 -7.19 -8.40
CA PHE A 63 -6.79 -7.21 -6.98
C PHE A 63 -8.02 -7.52 -6.12
N VAL A 64 -7.95 -8.61 -5.37
CA VAL A 64 -8.94 -9.05 -4.39
C VAL A 64 -8.21 -9.48 -3.12
N THR A 65 -8.64 -8.98 -1.97
CA THR A 65 -8.10 -9.42 -0.69
C THR A 65 -8.63 -10.79 -0.31
N ASN A 66 -7.73 -11.69 0.10
CA ASN A 66 -8.11 -12.95 0.72
C ASN A 66 -8.22 -12.71 2.23
N ASN A 67 -9.32 -12.12 2.70
CA ASN A 67 -9.52 -11.94 4.13
C ASN A 67 -9.88 -13.31 4.73
N GLN A 68 -8.86 -14.04 5.20
CA GLN A 68 -9.14 -15.27 5.94
C GLN A 68 -9.93 -14.90 7.21
N VAL A 69 -11.05 -15.60 7.37
CA VAL A 69 -12.03 -15.47 8.49
C VAL A 69 -11.39 -15.85 9.84
N SER A 70 -10.16 -16.37 9.84
CA SER A 70 -9.37 -16.71 11.02
C SER A 70 -8.62 -15.48 11.54
N GLY A 71 -9.05 -14.98 12.70
CA GLY A 71 -8.58 -13.73 13.34
C GLY A 71 -7.11 -13.65 13.78
N ASN A 72 -6.20 -14.42 13.19
CA ASN A 72 -4.76 -14.41 13.48
C ASN A 72 -3.88 -13.87 12.34
N SER A 73 -4.39 -13.72 11.11
CA SER A 73 -3.63 -13.11 10.01
C SER A 73 -3.99 -11.62 9.87
N GLY A 74 -2.98 -10.76 9.72
CA GLY A 74 -3.20 -9.33 9.53
C GLY A 74 -3.86 -9.05 8.19
N THR A 75 -4.76 -8.08 8.14
CA THR A 75 -5.40 -7.69 6.88
C THR A 75 -4.36 -7.09 5.91
N THR A 76 -4.58 -7.17 4.60
CA THR A 76 -3.62 -6.65 3.62
C THR A 76 -3.30 -5.17 3.86
N HIS A 77 -4.28 -4.34 4.23
CA HIS A 77 -4.06 -2.93 4.52
C HIS A 77 -3.23 -2.69 5.78
N GLU A 78 -3.38 -3.51 6.83
CA GLU A 78 -2.56 -3.42 8.04
C GLU A 78 -1.11 -3.84 7.76
N VAL A 79 -0.93 -5.01 7.12
CA VAL A 79 0.40 -5.54 6.82
C VAL A 79 1.15 -4.60 5.87
N LEU A 80 0.47 -4.13 4.82
CA LEU A 80 1.07 -3.21 3.85
C LEU A 80 1.43 -1.87 4.48
N ALA A 81 0.56 -1.27 5.30
CA ALA A 81 0.88 -0.03 6.00
C ALA A 81 2.08 -0.19 6.93
N THR A 82 2.18 -1.33 7.62
CA THR A 82 3.29 -1.64 8.52
C THR A 82 4.60 -1.81 7.73
N ALA A 83 4.57 -2.54 6.62
CA ALA A 83 5.74 -2.76 5.76
C ALA A 83 6.24 -1.45 5.11
N VAL A 84 5.33 -0.64 4.57
CA VAL A 84 5.65 0.70 4.02
C VAL A 84 6.28 1.58 5.10
N THR A 85 5.72 1.60 6.31
CA THR A 85 6.26 2.35 7.45
C THR A 85 7.67 1.89 7.80
N ALA A 86 7.93 0.58 7.81
CA ALA A 86 9.25 0.02 8.11
C ALA A 86 10.29 0.42 7.04
N ILE A 87 9.92 0.41 5.75
CA ILE A 87 10.79 0.85 4.67
C ILE A 87 11.13 2.35 4.82
N LEU A 88 10.14 3.20 5.11
CA LEU A 88 10.36 4.64 5.25
C LEU A 88 11.22 5.00 6.48
N LYS A 89 11.10 4.24 7.58
CA LYS A 89 11.92 4.41 8.78
C LYS A 89 13.37 3.97 8.58
N GLN A 90 13.68 3.19 7.56
CA GLN A 90 15.04 2.73 7.29
C GLN A 90 15.86 3.83 6.61
N THR A 91 16.49 4.67 7.43
CA THR A 91 17.23 5.86 6.99
C THR A 91 18.45 5.57 6.10
N ALA A 92 19.00 4.35 6.13
CA ALA A 92 20.15 3.98 5.31
C ALA A 92 19.81 3.71 3.83
N ASP A 93 18.54 3.49 3.49
CA ASP A 93 18.10 3.16 2.12
C ASP A 93 17.26 4.27 1.50
N PHE A 94 17.93 5.40 1.21
CA PHE A 94 17.30 6.57 0.61
C PHE A 94 16.71 6.28 -0.78
N ASN A 95 17.32 5.38 -1.56
CA ASN A 95 16.85 5.09 -2.92
C ASN A 95 15.51 4.35 -2.89
N THR A 96 15.38 3.31 -2.07
CA THR A 96 14.11 2.60 -1.91
C THR A 96 13.05 3.51 -1.28
N SER A 97 13.42 4.30 -0.27
CA SER A 97 12.51 5.27 0.36
C SER A 97 11.99 6.31 -0.65
N ASN A 98 12.86 6.92 -1.45
CA ASN A 98 12.47 7.90 -2.46
C ASN A 98 11.56 7.29 -3.53
N LYS A 99 11.89 6.09 -4.03
CA LYS A 99 11.01 5.36 -4.97
C LYS A 99 9.64 5.07 -4.35
N LEU A 100 9.61 4.66 -3.09
CA LEU A 100 8.36 4.38 -2.38
C LEU A 100 7.50 5.63 -2.25
N LEU A 101 8.09 6.78 -1.96
CA LEU A 101 7.40 8.07 -1.91
C LEU A 101 6.88 8.47 -3.30
N LYS A 102 7.71 8.36 -4.34
CA LYS A 102 7.35 8.68 -5.73
C LYS A 102 6.18 7.85 -6.25
N TYR A 103 6.19 6.55 -5.99
CA TYR A 103 5.19 5.60 -6.48
C TYR A 103 4.17 5.19 -5.40
N SER A 104 4.01 6.04 -4.37
CA SER A 104 3.15 5.77 -3.20
C SER A 104 1.67 5.62 -3.54
N TRP A 105 1.20 6.20 -4.65
CA TRP A 105 -0.19 6.12 -5.12
C TRP A 105 -0.69 4.68 -5.15
N PHE A 106 0.11 3.74 -5.67
CA PHE A 106 -0.26 2.35 -5.83
C PHE A 106 -0.53 1.69 -4.47
N PHE A 107 0.32 1.95 -3.49
CA PHE A 107 0.18 1.39 -2.14
C PHE A 107 -1.01 1.97 -1.40
N PHE A 108 -1.26 3.27 -1.53
CA PHE A 108 -2.42 3.92 -0.94
C PHE A 108 -3.74 3.43 -1.56
N GLU A 109 -3.81 3.28 -2.88
CA GLU A 109 -4.98 2.72 -3.54
C GLU A 109 -5.22 1.25 -3.16
N THR A 110 -4.14 0.45 -3.08
CA THR A 110 -4.22 -0.94 -2.61
C THR A 110 -4.77 -1.01 -1.18
N MET A 111 -4.23 -0.20 -0.26
CA MET A 111 -4.74 -0.11 1.12
C MET A 111 -6.20 0.31 1.14
N ALA A 112 -6.59 1.32 0.35
CA ALA A 112 -7.96 1.80 0.28
C ALA A 112 -8.91 0.70 -0.23
N LYS A 113 -8.52 -0.05 -1.26
CA LYS A 113 -9.31 -1.16 -1.79
C LYS A 113 -9.44 -2.31 -0.78
N SER A 114 -8.34 -2.69 -0.12
CA SER A 114 -8.37 -3.72 0.93
C SER A 114 -9.27 -3.31 2.10
N MET A 115 -9.26 -2.04 2.50
CA MET A 115 -10.15 -1.55 3.54
C MET A 115 -11.62 -1.57 3.11
N ALA A 116 -11.91 -1.22 1.86
CA ALA A 116 -13.27 -1.29 1.34
C ALA A 116 -13.80 -2.74 1.36
N GLN A 117 -12.98 -3.70 0.92
CA GLN A 117 -13.31 -5.13 0.96
C GLN A 117 -13.52 -5.64 2.39
N TYR A 118 -12.64 -5.26 3.33
CA TYR A 118 -12.80 -5.58 4.76
C TYR A 118 -14.13 -5.09 5.34
N LEU A 119 -14.54 -3.86 5.01
CA LEU A 119 -15.81 -3.30 5.47
C LEU A 119 -17.01 -4.00 4.84
N GLN A 120 -16.91 -4.38 3.56
CA GLN A 120 -17.97 -5.04 2.81
C GLN A 120 -18.20 -6.47 3.31
N GLU A 121 -17.13 -7.26 3.40
CA GLU A 121 -17.20 -8.68 3.80
C GLU A 121 -17.66 -8.86 5.24
N GLY A 122 -17.19 -7.99 6.15
CA GLY A 122 -17.63 -8.02 7.55
C GLY A 122 -18.98 -7.34 7.81
N ASN A 123 -19.66 -6.81 6.78
CA ASN A 123 -20.86 -5.97 6.90
C ASN A 123 -20.68 -4.81 7.90
N ARG A 124 -19.43 -4.35 8.08
CA ARG A 124 -19.03 -3.35 9.09
C ARG A 124 -19.43 -1.94 8.68
N ILE A 125 -19.85 -1.75 7.43
CA ILE A 125 -20.27 -0.46 6.90
C ILE A 125 -21.44 0.16 7.70
N LYS A 126 -22.29 -0.69 8.30
CA LYS A 126 -23.40 -0.28 9.17
C LYS A 126 -22.98 0.06 10.61
N MET A 127 -21.78 -0.33 11.03
CA MET A 127 -21.27 -0.05 12.38
C MET A 127 -20.91 1.44 12.53
N PRO A 128 -20.92 1.96 13.77
CA PRO A 128 -20.34 3.26 14.09
C PRO A 128 -18.91 3.37 13.56
N ARG A 129 -18.55 4.52 13.00
CA ARG A 129 -17.26 4.75 12.33
C ARG A 129 -16.04 4.32 13.16
N ALA A 130 -16.06 4.58 14.47
CA ALA A 130 -14.98 4.21 15.38
C ALA A 130 -14.80 2.70 15.54
N GLN A 131 -15.84 1.90 15.25
CA GLN A 131 -15.82 0.44 15.39
C GLN A 131 -15.61 -0.29 14.05
N ARG A 132 -15.50 0.46 12.94
CA ARG A 132 -15.35 -0.11 11.59
C ARG A 132 -13.99 -0.76 11.39
N PHE A 133 -12.98 -0.30 12.11
CA PHE A 133 -11.61 -0.81 12.10
C PHE A 133 -11.10 -0.97 13.54
N PRO A 134 -10.19 -1.92 13.79
CA PRO A 134 -9.61 -2.11 15.13
C PRO A 134 -8.65 -0.97 15.50
N ASP A 135 -8.48 -0.71 16.79
CA ASP A 135 -7.55 0.32 17.31
C ASP A 135 -6.09 0.05 16.89
N SER A 136 -5.71 -1.22 16.75
CA SER A 136 -4.40 -1.62 16.22
C SER A 136 -4.13 -1.01 14.84
N PHE A 137 -5.12 -0.99 13.96
CA PHE A 137 -4.95 -0.40 12.63
C PHE A 137 -4.81 1.13 12.69
N HIS A 138 -5.51 1.79 13.62
CA HIS A 138 -5.37 3.24 13.82
C HIS A 138 -3.95 3.61 14.23
N GLN A 139 -3.32 2.82 15.10
CA GLN A 139 -1.92 3.01 15.51
C GLN A 139 -0.96 2.81 14.33
N VAL A 140 -1.19 1.79 13.50
CA VAL A 140 -0.40 1.54 12.28
C VAL A 140 -0.51 2.73 11.32
N LEU A 141 -1.72 3.24 11.08
CA LEU A 141 -1.93 4.42 10.25
C LEU A 141 -1.24 5.67 10.81
N GLN A 142 -1.32 5.90 12.12
CA GLN A 142 -0.64 7.01 12.76
C GLN A 142 0.89 6.91 12.58
N SER A 143 1.46 5.73 12.77
CA SER A 143 2.89 5.46 12.55
C SER A 143 3.31 5.70 11.10
N LEU A 144 2.47 5.28 10.14
CA LEU A 144 2.68 5.55 8.71
C LEU A 144 2.68 7.05 8.42
N LEU A 145 1.68 7.79 8.92
CA LEU A 145 1.62 9.24 8.74
C LEU A 145 2.85 9.93 9.30
N LEU A 146 3.24 9.61 10.55
CA LEU A 146 4.43 10.17 11.19
C LEU A 146 5.72 9.84 10.43
N SER A 147 5.79 8.69 9.76
CA SER A 147 6.94 8.34 8.91
C SER A 147 7.00 9.16 7.63
N ILE A 148 5.86 9.58 7.06
CA ILE A 148 5.78 10.33 5.80
C ILE A 148 5.98 11.83 6.02
N MET A 149 5.46 12.39 7.12
CA MET A 149 5.46 13.84 7.36
C MET A 149 6.84 14.52 7.19
N PRO A 150 7.95 13.98 7.75
CA PRO A 150 9.27 14.58 7.57
C PRO A 150 9.72 14.70 6.11
N HIS A 151 9.27 13.80 5.24
CA HIS A 151 9.59 13.86 3.81
C HIS A 151 8.86 15.01 3.10
N ILE A 152 7.63 15.34 3.55
CA ILE A 152 6.81 16.42 3.00
C ILE A 152 7.16 17.77 3.63
N THR A 153 7.48 17.83 4.92
CA THR A 153 7.68 19.11 5.62
C THR A 153 9.15 19.55 5.62
N ILE A 154 10.08 18.61 5.80
CA ILE A 154 11.50 18.92 5.96
C ILE A 154 12.27 18.68 4.66
N ARG A 155 12.13 17.49 4.06
CA ARG A 155 12.93 17.09 2.89
C ARG A 155 12.35 17.51 1.53
N HIS A 156 11.21 18.21 1.48
CA HIS A 156 10.53 18.53 0.21
C HIS A 156 11.38 19.34 -0.79
N VAL A 157 12.36 20.11 -0.32
CA VAL A 157 13.30 20.82 -1.21
C VAL A 157 14.32 19.86 -1.85
N GLU A 158 14.71 18.82 -1.12
CA GLU A 158 15.67 17.79 -1.57
C GLU A 158 15.01 16.78 -2.52
N ILE A 159 13.78 16.37 -2.21
CA ILE A 159 13.03 15.32 -2.90
C ILE A 159 11.69 15.86 -3.43
N THR A 160 11.75 16.92 -4.22
CA THR A 160 10.56 17.71 -4.60
C THR A 160 9.49 16.88 -5.29
N GLU A 161 9.87 16.02 -6.23
CA GLU A 161 8.90 15.23 -6.99
C GLU A 161 8.30 14.11 -6.13
N GLU A 162 9.13 13.41 -5.34
CA GLU A 162 8.70 12.39 -4.40
C GLU A 162 7.74 12.96 -3.35
N ALA A 163 8.09 14.12 -2.78
CA ALA A 163 7.29 14.83 -1.79
C ALA A 163 5.94 15.27 -2.39
N ARG A 164 5.94 15.74 -3.64
CA ARG A 164 4.71 16.09 -4.37
C ARG A 164 3.83 14.86 -4.59
N CYS A 165 4.39 13.76 -5.09
CA CYS A 165 3.67 12.51 -5.35
C CYS A 165 3.07 11.91 -4.08
N VAL A 166 3.85 11.81 -2.99
CA VAL A 166 3.34 11.27 -1.72
C VAL A 166 2.30 12.19 -1.09
N ASN A 167 2.47 13.51 -1.17
CA ASN A 167 1.49 14.45 -0.64
C ASN A 167 0.15 14.34 -1.39
N LEU A 168 0.19 14.26 -2.72
CA LEU A 168 -1.01 14.08 -3.53
C LEU A 168 -1.69 12.73 -3.23
N SER A 169 -0.91 11.65 -3.19
CA SER A 169 -1.42 10.31 -2.93
C SER A 169 -1.99 10.18 -1.52
N LEU A 170 -1.32 10.78 -0.53
CA LEU A 170 -1.78 10.82 0.85
C LEU A 170 -3.06 11.66 0.99
N ALA A 171 -3.12 12.82 0.34
CA ALA A 171 -4.33 13.64 0.31
C ALA A 171 -5.49 12.87 -0.34
N GLY A 172 -5.25 12.14 -1.43
CA GLY A 172 -6.23 11.25 -2.05
C GLY A 172 -6.68 10.14 -1.10
N PHE A 173 -5.75 9.47 -0.43
CA PHE A 173 -6.04 8.43 0.55
C PHE A 173 -6.87 8.95 1.73
N ILE A 174 -6.50 10.10 2.29
CA ILE A 174 -7.21 10.73 3.41
C ILE A 174 -8.56 11.29 2.96
N LYS A 175 -8.67 11.85 1.75
CA LYS A 175 -9.91 12.41 1.21
C LYS A 175 -10.93 11.32 0.89
N THR A 176 -10.49 10.24 0.23
CA THR A 176 -11.28 9.02 0.05
C THR A 176 -11.66 8.42 1.41
N LYS A 177 -10.85 8.69 2.45
CA LYS A 177 -11.12 8.40 3.85
C LYS A 177 -11.60 9.60 4.68
N ALA A 178 -12.33 10.58 4.18
CA ALA A 178 -13.17 11.36 5.09
C ALA A 178 -14.28 10.40 5.58
N TRP A 179 -13.98 9.56 6.57
CA TRP A 179 -14.49 8.20 6.75
C TRP A 179 -16.03 8.02 6.82
N SER A 180 -16.66 8.06 5.66
CA SER A 180 -18.09 8.23 5.49
C SER A 180 -18.33 7.97 4.00
N LEU A 181 -19.07 6.96 3.57
CA LEU A 181 -20.52 7.04 3.67
C LEU A 181 -20.97 8.47 4.02
N ARG A 182 -21.20 9.30 3.00
CA ARG A 182 -22.51 9.95 3.04
C ARG A 182 -23.58 8.89 3.33
#